data_AF-A0A314WAD0-F1
#
_entry.id   AF-A0A314WAD0-F1
#
_cell.length_a   1.000
_cell.length_b   1.000
_cell.length_c   1.000
_cell.angle_alpha   90.00
_cell.angle_beta   90.00
_cell.angle_gamma   90.00
#
_symmetry.space_group_name_H-M   'P 1'
#
loop_
_entity.id
_entity.type
_entity.pdbx_description
1 polymer ?
#
loop_
_entity_poly.entity_id
_entity_poly.type
_entity_poly.pdbx_seq_one_letter_code
_entity_poly.pdbx_strand_id
1 'polypeptide(L)'
;MSSDFDFGNFLDLKNQVILKINCIKLFQYLCNPNKSQKDISLIRGNILEDPISKSFSGFFDVIQNLKLDNKDSILRAFPHLNLMIKTLNDNGEADAEILGTKQKLKENLSDFYIRIMDKDDIWVISQIHEFLESESDLATILTRILDLEVSDMGIISEVRDLLENKNSLAGLEALLKKLLSNEDRGFITGEKRGILLDRGVKESFVNLITKESLKDLTPKNLLEDKLFLISFTEEMLNDKPDFIEKITENGVILTSTGAESKDGFVFLVLSKNEMSNSFFENYDQSITEVI
;
A
#
# COMPACT_ATOMS: atom_id res chain seq x y z
N MET A 1 -11.22 -29.72 13.85
CA MET A 1 -12.61 -29.33 14.22
C MET A 1 -13.33 -29.02 12.92
N SER A 2 -14.60 -29.37 12.76
CA SER A 2 -15.30 -29.31 11.46
C SER A 2 -15.16 -27.93 10.84
N SER A 3 -14.61 -27.88 9.63
CA SER A 3 -14.38 -26.70 8.81
C SER A 3 -15.64 -26.19 8.12
N ASP A 4 -16.80 -26.67 8.53
CA ASP A 4 -18.06 -26.43 7.84
C ASP A 4 -18.74 -25.21 8.46
N PHE A 5 -19.01 -24.21 7.63
CA PHE A 5 -19.75 -23.01 7.99
C PHE A 5 -21.14 -23.40 8.51
N ASP A 6 -21.48 -22.94 9.72
CA ASP A 6 -22.77 -23.26 10.35
C ASP A 6 -23.85 -22.31 9.85
N PHE A 7 -24.47 -22.66 8.71
CA PHE A 7 -25.57 -21.91 8.13
C PHE A 7 -26.78 -21.79 9.07
N GLY A 8 -27.01 -22.77 9.93
CA GLY A 8 -28.15 -22.74 10.86
C GLY A 8 -28.00 -21.62 11.89
N ASN A 9 -26.83 -21.54 12.53
CA ASN A 9 -26.52 -20.46 13.46
C ASN A 9 -26.35 -19.11 12.76
N PHE A 10 -25.81 -19.07 11.55
CA PHE A 10 -25.70 -17.82 10.78
C PHE A 10 -27.07 -17.24 10.43
N LEU A 11 -28.06 -18.05 10.06
CA LEU A 11 -29.41 -17.58 9.72
C LEU A 11 -30.25 -17.18 10.94
N ASP A 12 -29.80 -17.46 12.16
CA ASP A 12 -30.45 -16.98 13.38
C ASP A 12 -30.18 -15.48 13.56
N LEU A 13 -31.21 -14.69 13.25
CA LEU A 13 -31.19 -13.24 13.36
C LEU A 13 -30.84 -12.76 14.76
N LYS A 14 -31.24 -13.47 15.82
CA LYS A 14 -30.94 -13.06 17.19
C LYS A 14 -29.45 -13.15 17.47
N ASN A 15 -28.79 -14.21 16.99
CA ASN A 15 -27.35 -14.36 17.12
C ASN A 15 -26.63 -13.29 16.29
N GLN A 16 -27.10 -13.01 15.06
CA GLN A 16 -26.53 -11.94 14.23
C GLN A 16 -26.62 -10.55 14.90
N VAL A 17 -27.77 -10.20 15.49
CA VAL A 17 -27.98 -8.95 16.25
C VAL A 17 -27.00 -8.86 17.42
N ILE A 18 -26.91 -9.91 18.24
CA ILE A 18 -26.02 -9.93 19.42
C ILE A 18 -24.57 -9.75 19.01
N LEU A 19 -24.11 -10.51 18.02
CA LEU A 19 -22.74 -10.41 17.52
C LEU A 19 -22.45 -9.02 16.95
N LYS A 20 -23.38 -8.45 16.17
CA LYS A 20 -23.24 -7.11 15.59
C LYS A 20 -23.10 -6.03 16.66
N ILE A 21 -23.95 -6.06 17.69
CA ILE A 21 -23.88 -5.13 18.83
C ILE A 21 -22.53 -5.25 19.55
N ASN A 22 -22.06 -6.48 19.79
CA ASN A 22 -20.75 -6.68 20.42
C ASN A 22 -19.60 -6.16 19.54
N CYS A 23 -19.67 -6.35 18.22
CA CYS A 23 -18.69 -5.79 17.28
C CYS A 23 -18.69 -4.26 17.29
N ILE A 24 -19.86 -3.60 17.30
CA ILE A 24 -19.99 -2.14 17.38
C ILE A 24 -19.34 -1.61 18.67
N LYS A 25 -19.64 -2.27 19.80
CA LYS A 25 -19.07 -1.86 21.11
C LYS A 25 -17.57 -2.06 21.16
N LEU A 26 -17.06 -3.17 20.62
CA LEU A 26 -15.62 -3.41 20.56
C LEU A 26 -14.93 -2.37 19.67
N PHE A 27 -15.48 -2.09 18.49
CA PHE A 27 -14.99 -1.05 17.59
C PHE A 27 -14.88 0.30 18.31
N GLN A 28 -15.97 0.71 18.98
CA GLN A 28 -16.00 1.95 19.75
C GLN A 28 -14.93 2.01 20.84
N TYR A 29 -14.72 0.90 21.55
CA TYR A 29 -13.75 0.86 22.64
C TYR A 29 -12.31 0.89 22.14
N LEU A 30 -12.02 0.27 21.00
CA LEU A 30 -10.71 0.37 20.38
C LEU A 30 -10.40 1.80 19.93
N CYS A 31 -11.42 2.58 19.55
CA CYS A 31 -11.26 4.02 19.29
C CYS A 31 -11.07 4.86 20.57
N ASN A 32 -11.28 4.33 21.77
CA ASN A 32 -11.23 5.14 23.00
C ASN A 32 -10.20 4.60 24.01
N PRO A 33 -9.02 5.23 24.15
CA PRO A 33 -7.94 4.75 25.01
C PRO A 33 -8.28 4.77 26.51
N ASN A 34 -9.35 5.46 26.92
CA ASN A 34 -9.75 5.59 28.32
C ASN A 34 -10.75 4.51 28.77
N LYS A 35 -11.11 3.56 27.89
CA LYS A 35 -12.04 2.47 28.25
C LYS A 35 -11.37 1.39 29.08
N SER A 36 -12.12 0.83 30.03
CA SER A 36 -11.66 -0.22 30.92
C SER A 36 -11.25 -1.47 30.14
N GLN A 37 -10.03 -1.94 30.33
CA GLN A 37 -9.55 -3.21 29.76
C GLN A 37 -10.45 -4.39 30.14
N LYS A 38 -11.14 -4.33 31.30
CA LYS A 38 -12.10 -5.35 31.71
C LYS A 38 -13.32 -5.37 30.81
N ASP A 39 -13.83 -4.21 30.41
CA ASP A 39 -15.02 -4.11 29.54
C ASP A 39 -14.68 -4.62 28.12
N ILE A 40 -13.48 -4.30 27.63
CA ILE A 40 -13.00 -4.80 26.34
C ILE A 40 -12.82 -6.32 26.37
N SER A 41 -12.24 -6.86 27.44
CA SER A 41 -12.06 -8.31 27.61
C SER A 41 -13.39 -9.06 27.69
N LEU A 42 -14.40 -8.48 28.36
CA LEU A 42 -15.74 -9.05 28.44
C LEU A 42 -16.40 -9.10 27.06
N ILE A 43 -16.40 -7.99 26.32
CA ILE A 43 -16.99 -7.94 24.97
C ILE A 43 -16.26 -8.89 24.02
N ARG A 44 -14.93 -8.95 24.08
CA ARG A 44 -14.12 -9.92 23.33
C ARG A 44 -14.56 -11.35 23.65
N GLY A 45 -14.78 -11.68 24.92
CA GLY A 45 -15.30 -12.97 25.36
C GLY A 45 -16.66 -13.29 24.71
N ASN A 46 -17.61 -12.34 24.78
CA ASN A 46 -18.93 -12.49 24.18
C ASN A 46 -18.87 -12.75 22.67
N ILE A 47 -17.95 -12.08 21.95
CA ILE A 47 -17.74 -12.32 20.51
C ILE A 47 -17.23 -13.74 20.27
N LEU A 48 -16.26 -14.22 21.04
CA LEU A 48 -15.66 -15.56 20.84
C LEU A 48 -16.60 -16.70 21.26
N GLU A 49 -17.51 -16.45 22.19
CA GLU A 49 -18.53 -17.40 22.60
C GLU A 49 -19.68 -17.51 21.59
N ASP A 50 -19.90 -16.46 20.79
CA ASP A 50 -20.93 -16.44 19.76
C ASP A 50 -20.72 -17.55 18.70
N PRO A 51 -21.75 -18.36 18.41
CA PRO A 51 -21.63 -19.47 17.46
C PRO A 51 -21.33 -19.01 16.03
N ILE A 52 -21.77 -17.81 15.64
CA ILE A 52 -21.52 -17.27 14.31
C ILE A 52 -20.04 -16.93 14.14
N SER A 53 -19.39 -16.36 15.16
CA SER A 53 -17.97 -15.97 15.10
C SER A 53 -17.07 -17.14 14.71
N LYS A 54 -17.35 -18.35 15.20
CA LYS A 54 -16.57 -19.56 14.90
C LYS A 54 -16.65 -19.98 13.42
N SER A 55 -17.70 -19.56 12.71
CA SER A 55 -17.86 -19.81 11.28
C SER A 55 -17.03 -18.85 10.42
N PHE A 56 -16.50 -17.76 10.99
CA PHE A 56 -15.63 -16.79 10.33
C PHE A 56 -14.20 -16.90 10.89
N SER A 57 -13.46 -17.94 10.49
CA SER A 57 -12.13 -18.26 11.05
C SER A 57 -11.17 -17.06 11.09
N GLY A 58 -11.06 -16.29 10.00
CA GLY A 58 -10.21 -15.09 9.97
C GLY A 58 -10.62 -14.00 10.96
N PHE A 59 -11.93 -13.78 11.15
CA PHE A 59 -12.44 -12.86 12.18
C PHE A 59 -12.18 -13.42 13.58
N PHE A 60 -12.51 -14.69 13.80
CA PHE A 60 -12.31 -15.36 15.08
C PHE A 60 -10.85 -15.28 15.54
N ASP A 61 -9.91 -15.62 14.66
CA ASP A 61 -8.48 -15.63 14.95
C ASP A 61 -7.97 -14.22 15.31
N VAL A 62 -8.44 -13.19 14.60
CA VAL A 62 -8.08 -11.79 14.88
C VAL A 62 -8.60 -11.35 16.24
N ILE A 63 -9.86 -11.66 16.57
CA ILE A 63 -10.45 -11.29 17.87
C ILE A 63 -9.82 -12.10 19.01
N GLN A 64 -9.54 -13.38 18.80
CA GLN A 64 -8.92 -14.24 19.81
C GLN A 64 -7.53 -13.75 20.18
N ASN A 65 -6.77 -13.29 19.18
CA ASN A 65 -5.40 -12.82 19.35
C ASN A 65 -5.30 -11.32 19.61
N LEU A 66 -6.42 -10.62 19.82
CA LEU A 66 -6.45 -9.18 20.10
C LEU A 66 -5.72 -8.85 21.42
N LYS A 67 -4.61 -8.13 21.28
CA LYS A 67 -3.77 -7.60 22.37
C LYS A 67 -3.87 -6.08 22.43
N LEU A 68 -4.39 -5.55 23.54
CA LEU A 68 -4.67 -4.12 23.71
C LEU A 68 -3.41 -3.27 23.93
N ASP A 69 -2.29 -3.91 24.25
CA ASP A 69 -0.97 -3.31 24.39
C ASP A 69 -0.15 -3.36 23.07
N ASN A 70 -0.71 -3.96 22.02
CA ASN A 70 -0.04 -4.12 20.73
C ASN A 70 -0.82 -3.39 19.63
N LYS A 71 -0.21 -2.31 19.10
CA LYS A 71 -0.79 -1.47 18.06
C LYS A 71 -1.18 -2.28 16.82
N ASP A 72 -0.29 -3.12 16.28
CA ASP A 72 -0.57 -3.96 15.11
C ASP A 72 -1.73 -4.94 15.32
N SER A 73 -1.91 -5.40 16.56
CA SER A 73 -3.03 -6.25 16.92
C SER A 73 -4.35 -5.50 16.89
N ILE A 74 -4.37 -4.24 17.36
CA ILE A 74 -5.54 -3.37 17.33
C ILE A 74 -5.86 -2.98 15.89
N LEU A 75 -4.83 -2.58 15.12
CA LEU A 75 -4.98 -2.23 13.71
C LEU A 75 -5.66 -3.39 12.97
N ARG A 76 -5.14 -4.62 13.04
CA ARG A 76 -5.77 -5.76 12.35
C ARG A 76 -7.24 -6.00 12.74
N ALA A 77 -7.71 -5.59 13.92
CA ALA A 77 -9.09 -5.82 14.34
C ALA A 77 -10.12 -4.94 13.62
N PHE A 78 -9.80 -3.68 13.27
CA PHE A 78 -10.80 -2.74 12.74
C PHE A 78 -11.50 -3.19 11.43
N PRO A 79 -10.82 -3.65 10.35
CA PRO A 79 -11.48 -4.05 9.11
C PRO A 79 -12.35 -5.27 9.32
N HIS A 80 -11.90 -6.19 10.18
CA HIS A 80 -12.65 -7.38 10.57
C HIS A 80 -13.94 -6.99 11.30
N LEU A 81 -13.88 -6.03 12.23
CA LEU A 81 -15.07 -5.50 12.91
C LEU A 81 -15.99 -4.77 11.93
N ASN A 82 -15.46 -3.90 11.08
CA ASN A 82 -16.23 -3.18 10.07
C ASN A 82 -16.96 -4.13 9.12
N LEU A 83 -16.26 -5.17 8.63
CA LEU A 83 -16.84 -6.17 7.75
C LEU A 83 -17.97 -6.95 8.44
N MET A 84 -17.76 -7.39 9.68
CA MET A 84 -18.79 -8.10 10.43
C MET A 84 -20.02 -7.23 10.69
N ILE A 85 -19.82 -5.96 11.07
CA ILE A 85 -20.92 -5.01 11.29
C ILE A 85 -21.73 -4.81 10.00
N LYS A 86 -21.08 -4.75 8.83
CA LYS A 86 -21.75 -4.62 7.53
C LYS A 86 -22.46 -5.91 7.08
N THR A 87 -21.89 -7.07 7.40
CA THR A 87 -22.36 -8.37 6.91
C THR A 87 -23.55 -8.89 7.70
N LEU A 88 -23.59 -8.66 9.01
CA LEU A 88 -24.63 -9.20 9.88
C LEU A 88 -25.94 -8.45 9.70
N ASN A 89 -27.01 -9.21 9.47
CA ASN A 89 -28.37 -8.70 9.43
C ASN A 89 -28.94 -8.60 10.84
N ASP A 90 -29.45 -7.43 11.19
CA ASP A 90 -30.04 -7.14 12.49
C ASP A 90 -31.50 -6.69 12.41
N ASN A 91 -32.08 -6.63 11.20
CA ASN A 91 -33.45 -6.12 10.98
C ASN A 91 -33.74 -4.77 11.69
N GLY A 92 -32.71 -3.93 11.87
CA GLY A 92 -32.80 -2.63 12.55
C GLY A 92 -32.72 -2.68 14.08
N GLU A 93 -32.57 -3.85 14.71
CA GLU A 93 -32.47 -3.96 16.17
C GLU A 93 -31.17 -3.33 16.72
N ALA A 94 -30.10 -3.21 15.93
CA ALA A 94 -28.86 -2.56 16.33
C ALA A 94 -28.80 -1.06 15.96
N ASP A 95 -29.81 -0.50 15.28
CA ASP A 95 -29.79 0.87 14.76
C ASP A 95 -29.51 1.92 15.85
N ALA A 96 -30.09 1.75 17.04
CA ALA A 96 -29.86 2.65 18.16
C ALA A 96 -28.40 2.63 18.64
N GLU A 97 -27.78 1.45 18.69
CA GLU A 97 -26.37 1.29 19.07
C GLU A 97 -25.43 1.84 17.99
N ILE A 98 -25.76 1.60 16.71
CA ILE A 98 -25.03 2.15 15.56
C ILE A 98 -25.07 3.67 15.61
N LEU A 99 -26.28 4.25 15.69
CA LEU A 99 -26.46 5.70 15.70
C LEU A 99 -25.77 6.35 16.90
N GLY A 100 -25.92 5.76 18.09
CA GLY A 100 -25.27 6.25 19.30
C GLY A 100 -23.74 6.19 19.22
N THR A 101 -23.19 5.13 18.62
CA THR A 101 -21.74 5.02 18.39
C THR A 101 -21.26 6.01 17.33
N LYS A 102 -21.98 6.14 16.21
CA LYS A 102 -21.66 7.12 15.15
C LYS A 102 -21.64 8.54 15.70
N GLN A 103 -22.65 8.92 16.50
CA GLN A 103 -22.70 10.25 17.11
C GLN A 103 -21.47 10.51 18.00
N LYS A 104 -21.16 9.58 18.91
CA LYS A 104 -19.99 9.70 19.79
C LYS A 104 -18.68 9.78 19.01
N LEU A 105 -18.54 9.01 17.93
CA LEU A 105 -17.34 9.08 17.09
C LEU A 105 -17.26 10.42 16.35
N LYS A 106 -18.37 10.91 15.78
CA LYS A 106 -18.46 12.23 15.13
C LYS A 106 -18.06 13.38 16.08
N GLU A 107 -18.53 13.32 17.32
CA GLU A 107 -18.20 14.31 18.37
C GLU A 107 -16.70 14.31 18.73
N ASN A 108 -15.99 13.20 18.52
CA ASN A 108 -14.57 13.06 18.86
C ASN A 108 -13.63 13.13 17.63
N LEU A 109 -14.14 13.38 16.41
CA LEU A 109 -13.31 13.37 15.19
C LEU A 109 -12.17 14.39 15.24
N SER A 110 -12.41 15.60 15.76
CA SER A 110 -11.37 16.61 15.90
C SER A 110 -10.21 16.12 16.78
N ASP A 111 -10.53 15.42 17.87
CA ASP A 111 -9.54 14.88 18.79
C ASP A 111 -8.73 13.75 18.13
N PHE A 112 -9.36 12.95 17.27
CA PHE A 112 -8.66 11.93 16.47
C PHE A 112 -7.68 12.57 15.49
N TYR A 113 -8.09 13.63 14.79
CA TYR A 113 -7.24 14.29 13.79
C TYR A 113 -6.00 14.93 14.43
N ILE A 114 -6.17 15.64 15.55
CA ILE A 114 -5.06 16.29 16.27
C ILE A 114 -4.00 15.27 16.73
N ARG A 115 -4.41 14.02 16.98
CA ARG A 115 -3.55 12.94 17.48
C ARG A 115 -2.84 12.16 16.38
N ILE A 116 -3.04 12.49 15.10
CA ILE A 116 -2.30 11.85 13.99
C ILE A 116 -0.81 12.14 14.15
N MET A 117 -0.05 11.08 14.36
CA MET A 117 1.41 11.09 14.43
C MET A 117 2.04 10.25 13.32
N ASP A 118 1.37 9.18 12.90
CA ASP A 118 1.89 8.28 11.88
C ASP A 118 0.81 7.73 10.93
N LYS A 119 1.24 6.90 9.98
CA LYS A 119 0.36 6.29 8.98
C LYS A 119 -0.70 5.37 9.59
N ASP A 120 -0.42 4.76 10.73
CA ASP A 120 -1.38 3.84 11.33
C ASP A 120 -2.53 4.62 11.96
N ASP A 121 -2.27 5.84 12.47
CA ASP A 121 -3.34 6.73 12.95
C ASP A 121 -4.27 7.14 11.79
N ILE A 122 -3.70 7.46 10.62
CA ILE A 122 -4.46 7.74 9.39
C ILE A 122 -5.29 6.51 8.99
N TRP A 123 -4.73 5.32 9.14
CA TRP A 123 -5.42 4.07 8.85
C TRP A 123 -6.58 3.83 9.82
N VAL A 124 -6.42 4.10 11.12
CA VAL A 124 -7.53 4.01 12.08
C VAL A 124 -8.64 5.01 11.73
N ILE A 125 -8.26 6.23 11.33
CA ILE A 125 -9.21 7.26 10.91
C ILE A 125 -9.97 6.84 9.65
N SER A 126 -9.32 6.20 8.67
CA SER A 126 -10.02 5.67 7.49
C SER A 126 -11.07 4.63 7.89
N GLN A 127 -10.75 3.76 8.84
CA GLN A 127 -11.70 2.78 9.39
C GLN A 127 -12.85 3.42 10.17
N ILE A 128 -12.61 4.51 10.90
CA ILE A 128 -13.66 5.30 11.56
C ILE A 128 -14.60 5.92 10.52
N HIS A 129 -14.06 6.55 9.47
CA HIS A 129 -14.89 7.11 8.39
C HIS A 129 -15.70 6.05 7.66
N GLU A 130 -15.11 4.88 7.42
CA GLU A 130 -15.80 3.74 6.81
C GLU A 130 -16.97 3.25 7.68
N PHE A 131 -16.84 3.30 9.01
CA PHE A 131 -17.93 2.97 9.94
C PHE A 131 -19.01 4.06 9.94
N LEU A 132 -18.61 5.34 9.97
CA LEU A 132 -19.53 6.47 10.05
C LEU A 132 -20.46 6.54 8.85
N GLU A 133 -19.91 6.40 7.65
CA GLU A 133 -20.62 6.43 6.39
C GLU A 133 -20.05 5.30 5.54
N SER A 134 -20.81 4.20 5.42
CA SER A 134 -20.44 3.12 4.52
C SER A 134 -20.34 3.71 3.12
N GLU A 135 -19.14 3.66 2.52
CA GLU A 135 -18.78 4.34 1.26
C GLU A 135 -18.41 5.83 1.40
N SER A 136 -17.87 6.24 2.55
CA SER A 136 -17.30 7.59 2.68
C SER A 136 -16.16 7.81 1.68
N ASP A 137 -16.28 8.83 0.84
CA ASP A 137 -15.22 9.27 -0.07
C ASP A 137 -13.91 9.53 0.69
N LEU A 138 -14.01 10.05 1.93
CA LEU A 138 -12.87 10.26 2.82
C LEU A 138 -12.16 8.95 3.17
N ALA A 139 -12.89 7.90 3.56
CA ALA A 139 -12.29 6.60 3.87
C ALA A 139 -11.55 6.04 2.64
N THR A 140 -12.16 6.17 1.45
CA THR A 140 -11.58 5.72 0.20
C THR A 140 -10.29 6.48 -0.14
N ILE A 141 -10.30 7.81 -0.05
CA ILE A 141 -9.12 8.63 -0.37
C ILE A 141 -7.99 8.39 0.63
N LEU A 142 -8.29 8.31 1.93
CA LEU A 142 -7.29 8.03 2.96
C LEU A 142 -6.63 6.65 2.74
N THR A 143 -7.42 5.62 2.44
CA THR A 143 -6.89 4.29 2.10
C THR A 143 -5.99 4.36 0.86
N ARG A 144 -6.42 5.05 -0.20
CA ARG A 144 -5.60 5.22 -1.41
C ARG A 144 -4.30 5.99 -1.16
N ILE A 145 -4.29 6.96 -0.25
CA ILE A 145 -3.07 7.66 0.17
C ILE A 145 -2.15 6.67 0.91
N LEU A 146 -2.69 5.83 1.80
CA LEU A 146 -1.93 4.82 2.54
C LEU A 146 -1.34 3.73 1.63
N ASP A 147 -2.05 3.34 0.57
CA ASP A 147 -1.60 2.36 -0.42
C ASP A 147 -0.34 2.82 -1.18
N LEU A 148 -0.04 4.13 -1.19
CA LEU A 148 1.21 4.66 -1.74
C LEU A 148 2.40 4.48 -0.79
N GLU A 149 2.22 3.74 0.31
CA GLU A 149 3.20 3.50 1.38
C GLU A 149 3.84 4.79 1.89
N VAL A 150 3.00 5.77 2.19
CA VAL A 150 3.44 7.07 2.73
C VAL A 150 4.04 6.88 4.12
N SER A 151 5.35 7.12 4.23
CA SER A 151 6.08 7.20 5.50
C SER A 151 6.68 8.59 5.76
N ASP A 152 6.48 9.53 4.84
CA ASP A 152 6.99 10.89 4.95
C ASP A 152 6.16 11.69 5.97
N MET A 153 6.83 12.23 6.99
CA MET A 153 6.20 12.99 8.06
C MET A 153 5.56 14.31 7.58
N GLY A 154 6.06 14.89 6.49
CA GLY A 154 5.48 16.05 5.85
C GLY A 154 4.13 15.72 5.21
N ILE A 155 4.01 14.58 4.52
CA ILE A 155 2.73 14.12 3.96
C ILE A 155 1.74 13.79 5.09
N ILE A 156 2.20 13.13 6.16
CA ILE A 156 1.35 12.83 7.33
C ILE A 156 0.81 14.13 7.97
N SER A 157 1.65 15.16 8.10
CA SER A 157 1.20 16.48 8.58
C SER A 157 0.21 17.13 7.62
N GLU A 158 0.45 17.06 6.31
CA GLU A 158 -0.46 17.61 5.28
C GLU A 158 -1.84 16.91 5.35
N VAL A 159 -1.89 15.59 5.53
CA VAL A 159 -3.14 14.84 5.74
C VAL A 159 -3.88 15.31 6.99
N ARG A 160 -3.17 15.45 8.12
CA ARG A 160 -3.76 15.94 9.37
C ARG A 160 -4.37 17.33 9.20
N ASP A 161 -3.61 18.27 8.66
CA ASP A 161 -4.06 19.66 8.48
C ASP A 161 -5.27 19.71 7.55
N LEU A 162 -5.32 18.87 6.51
CA LEU A 162 -6.47 18.77 5.62
C LEU A 162 -7.71 18.20 6.31
N LEU A 163 -7.58 17.19 7.17
CA LEU A 163 -8.70 16.61 7.93
C LEU A 163 -9.33 17.59 8.91
N GLU A 164 -8.53 18.48 9.51
CA GLU A 164 -9.03 19.55 10.40
C GLU A 164 -9.79 20.66 9.66
N ASN A 165 -9.62 20.77 8.34
CA ASN A 165 -10.22 21.80 7.52
C ASN A 165 -11.62 21.45 6.99
N LYS A 166 -12.47 22.46 6.78
CA LYS A 166 -13.85 22.29 6.28
C LYS A 166 -13.94 21.71 4.86
N ASN A 167 -12.88 21.81 4.07
CA ASN A 167 -12.80 21.29 2.69
C ASN A 167 -11.90 20.05 2.60
N SER A 168 -11.88 19.22 3.65
CA SER A 168 -10.99 18.06 3.79
C SER A 168 -11.01 17.14 2.58
N LEU A 169 -12.19 16.85 2.03
CA LEU A 169 -12.33 15.95 0.88
C LEU A 169 -11.58 16.45 -0.36
N ALA A 170 -11.91 17.63 -0.86
CA ALA A 170 -11.27 18.19 -2.06
C ALA A 170 -9.77 18.41 -1.87
N GLY A 171 -9.34 18.78 -0.65
CA GLY A 171 -7.92 18.92 -0.32
C GLY A 171 -7.18 17.59 -0.35
N LEU A 172 -7.76 16.53 0.23
CA LEU A 172 -7.17 15.19 0.22
C LEU A 172 -7.17 14.58 -1.19
N GLU A 173 -8.17 14.86 -2.04
CA GLU A 173 -8.15 14.48 -3.46
C GLU A 173 -7.02 15.16 -4.22
N ALA A 174 -6.80 16.46 -3.98
CA ALA A 174 -5.71 17.20 -4.58
C ALA A 174 -4.34 16.65 -4.10
N LEU A 175 -4.22 16.32 -2.81
CA LEU A 175 -3.04 15.65 -2.27
C LEU A 175 -2.83 14.29 -2.93
N LEU A 176 -3.85 13.44 -3.00
CA LEU A 176 -3.75 12.13 -3.67
C LEU A 176 -3.31 12.29 -5.13
N LYS A 177 -3.88 13.25 -5.86
CA LYS A 177 -3.46 13.54 -7.25
C LYS A 177 -2.00 14.01 -7.31
N LYS A 178 -1.58 14.88 -6.39
CA LYS A 178 -0.19 15.33 -6.26
C LYS A 178 0.75 14.15 -5.98
N LEU A 179 0.40 13.25 -5.06
CA LEU A 179 1.20 12.07 -4.73
C LEU A 179 1.27 11.09 -5.90
N LEU A 180 0.15 10.84 -6.58
CA LEU A 180 0.12 10.02 -7.79
C LEU A 180 0.92 10.64 -8.95
N SER A 181 1.00 11.98 -8.98
CA SER A 181 1.85 12.71 -9.94
C SER A 181 3.30 12.85 -9.51
N ASN A 182 3.62 12.63 -8.23
CA ASN A 182 4.97 12.73 -7.72
C ASN A 182 5.70 11.42 -8.04
N GLU A 183 6.57 11.54 -9.04
CA GLU A 183 7.09 10.51 -9.91
C GLU A 183 8.24 9.66 -9.35
N ASP A 184 8.29 9.34 -8.05
CA ASP A 184 9.44 8.60 -7.50
C ASP A 184 9.26 7.08 -7.44
N ARG A 185 8.10 6.55 -7.87
CA ARG A 185 7.81 5.10 -7.89
C ARG A 185 7.07 4.70 -9.17
N GLY A 186 7.38 3.50 -9.67
CA GLY A 186 6.75 2.90 -10.86
C GLY A 186 7.59 3.03 -12.15
N PHE A 187 6.98 2.72 -13.30
CA PHE A 187 7.65 2.80 -14.61
C PHE A 187 7.68 4.23 -15.15
N ILE A 188 8.68 4.54 -15.97
CA ILE A 188 8.83 5.86 -16.58
C ILE A 188 7.68 6.15 -17.56
N THR A 189 7.23 7.39 -17.58
CA THR A 189 6.15 7.88 -18.44
C THR A 189 6.51 9.26 -19.00
N GLY A 190 5.79 9.74 -20.02
CA GLY A 190 5.95 11.11 -20.51
C GLY A 190 7.30 11.39 -21.17
N GLU A 191 7.94 12.50 -20.77
CA GLU A 191 9.15 13.05 -21.42
C GLU A 191 10.33 12.07 -21.43
N LYS A 192 10.70 11.48 -20.27
CA LYS A 192 11.81 10.51 -20.17
C LYS A 192 11.57 9.27 -21.04
N ARG A 193 10.32 8.82 -21.13
CA ARG A 193 9.91 7.71 -22.01
C ARG A 193 10.07 8.09 -23.48
N GLY A 194 9.62 9.29 -23.86
CA GLY A 194 9.75 9.82 -25.22
C GLY A 194 11.21 9.87 -25.68
N ILE A 195 12.09 10.43 -24.85
CA ILE A 195 13.54 10.53 -25.13
C ILE A 195 14.12 9.16 -25.49
N LEU A 196 13.84 8.11 -24.71
CA LEU A 196 14.42 6.79 -24.94
C LEU A 196 13.86 6.10 -26.19
N LEU A 197 12.57 6.29 -26.49
CA LEU A 197 11.96 5.76 -27.72
C LEU A 197 12.52 6.47 -28.96
N ASP A 198 12.72 7.78 -28.89
CA ASP A 198 13.29 8.58 -29.99
C ASP A 198 14.74 8.20 -30.27
N ARG A 199 15.46 7.70 -29.25
CA ARG A 199 16.81 7.11 -29.34
C ARG A 199 16.83 5.63 -29.70
N GLY A 200 15.75 5.09 -30.27
CA GLY A 200 15.72 3.74 -30.81
C GLY A 200 15.61 2.60 -29.77
N VAL A 201 15.40 2.89 -28.48
CA VAL A 201 15.17 1.84 -27.47
C VAL A 201 13.82 1.17 -27.74
N LYS A 202 13.80 -0.16 -27.84
CA LYS A 202 12.55 -0.93 -28.06
C LYS A 202 11.54 -0.65 -26.97
N GLU A 203 10.27 -0.49 -27.34
CA GLU A 203 9.17 -0.21 -26.41
C GLU A 203 9.07 -1.25 -25.28
N SER A 204 9.35 -2.52 -25.58
CA SER A 204 9.40 -3.59 -24.58
C SER A 204 10.46 -3.39 -23.49
N PHE A 205 11.56 -2.69 -23.79
CA PHE A 205 12.59 -2.32 -22.82
C PHE A 205 12.23 -1.06 -22.06
N VAL A 206 11.76 -0.03 -22.76
CA VAL A 206 11.40 1.26 -22.14
C VAL A 206 10.33 1.07 -21.07
N ASN A 207 9.38 0.16 -21.31
CA ASN A 207 8.31 -0.16 -20.36
C ASN A 207 8.79 -0.89 -19.10
N LEU A 208 10.05 -1.34 -19.04
CA LEU A 208 10.65 -1.99 -17.87
C LEU A 208 11.56 -1.05 -17.07
N ILE A 209 11.73 0.21 -17.51
CA ILE A 209 12.57 1.18 -16.82
C ILE A 209 11.75 1.83 -15.71
N THR A 210 12.26 1.76 -14.49
CA THR A 210 11.61 2.38 -13.34
C THR A 210 12.09 3.80 -13.12
N LYS A 211 11.29 4.60 -12.43
CA LYS A 211 11.68 5.96 -12.08
C LYS A 211 12.85 5.96 -11.07
N GLU A 212 12.99 4.92 -10.24
CA GLU A 212 14.14 4.76 -9.34
C GLU A 212 15.46 4.58 -10.09
N SER A 213 15.49 3.80 -11.19
CA SER A 213 16.72 3.62 -11.98
C SER A 213 17.19 4.92 -12.66
N LEU A 214 16.32 5.92 -12.75
CA LEU A 214 16.61 7.25 -13.30
C LEU A 214 16.72 8.36 -12.25
N LYS A 215 16.72 8.03 -10.95
CA LYS A 215 16.63 9.01 -9.87
C LYS A 215 17.75 10.04 -9.89
N ASP A 216 18.97 9.59 -10.19
CA ASP A 216 20.17 10.44 -10.21
C ASP A 216 20.50 10.96 -11.63
N LEU A 217 19.61 10.73 -12.61
CA LEU A 217 19.82 11.08 -14.01
C LEU A 217 18.93 12.25 -14.43
N THR A 218 19.54 13.25 -15.06
CA THR A 218 18.81 14.39 -15.66
C THR A 218 18.30 14.04 -17.06
N PRO A 219 17.26 14.74 -17.57
CA PRO A 219 16.84 14.58 -18.97
C PRO A 219 17.97 14.79 -19.98
N LYS A 220 18.94 15.66 -19.65
CA LYS A 220 20.13 15.90 -20.47
C LYS A 220 21.03 14.66 -20.56
N ASN A 221 21.21 13.93 -19.46
CA ASN A 221 21.93 12.65 -19.48
C ASN A 221 21.26 11.65 -20.42
N LEU A 222 19.93 11.52 -20.34
CA LEU A 222 19.17 10.63 -21.21
C LEU A 222 19.20 11.02 -22.69
N LEU A 223 19.45 12.29 -23.01
CA LEU A 223 19.56 12.78 -24.38
C LEU A 223 20.97 12.63 -24.95
N GLU A 224 21.99 12.93 -24.15
CA GLU A 224 23.37 13.11 -24.63
C GLU A 224 24.29 11.91 -24.37
N ASP A 225 24.12 11.21 -23.25
CA ASP A 225 25.03 10.13 -22.86
C ASP A 225 24.76 8.86 -23.71
N LYS A 226 25.80 8.10 -24.07
CA LYS A 226 25.63 6.92 -24.93
C LYS A 226 24.83 5.82 -24.23
N LEU A 227 23.91 5.21 -24.98
CA LEU A 227 23.12 4.06 -24.55
C LEU A 227 23.70 2.80 -25.16
N PHE A 228 23.85 1.77 -24.32
CA PHE A 228 24.37 0.47 -24.72
C PHE A 228 23.40 -0.63 -24.32
N LEU A 229 23.23 -1.58 -25.23
CA LEU A 229 22.48 -2.80 -25.02
C LEU A 229 23.50 -3.93 -24.88
N ILE A 230 23.56 -4.52 -23.69
CA ILE A 230 24.59 -5.50 -23.32
C ILE A 230 23.91 -6.85 -23.19
N SER A 231 24.26 -7.79 -24.07
CA SER A 231 23.77 -9.17 -24.00
C SER A 231 24.83 -10.08 -23.41
N PHE A 232 24.46 -11.01 -22.55
CA PHE A 232 25.39 -12.02 -22.02
C PHE A 232 24.66 -13.31 -21.66
N THR A 233 25.41 -14.40 -21.54
CA THR A 233 24.91 -15.70 -21.10
C THR A 233 25.49 -16.08 -19.74
N GLU A 234 24.94 -17.10 -19.08
CA GLU A 234 25.54 -17.65 -17.86
C GLU A 234 26.98 -18.14 -18.09
N GLU A 235 27.27 -18.69 -19.28
CA GLU A 235 28.63 -19.12 -19.66
C GLU A 235 29.63 -17.95 -19.67
N MET A 236 29.22 -16.78 -20.19
CA MET A 236 30.06 -15.58 -20.16
C MET A 236 30.34 -15.09 -18.74
N LEU A 237 29.40 -15.23 -17.81
CA LEU A 237 29.63 -14.86 -16.41
C LEU A 237 30.60 -15.81 -15.71
N ASN A 238 30.62 -17.09 -16.09
CA ASN A 238 31.61 -18.04 -15.59
C ASN A 238 33.02 -17.72 -16.11
N ASP A 239 33.14 -17.32 -17.38
CA ASP A 239 34.42 -16.96 -18.00
C ASP A 239 34.93 -15.58 -17.57
N LYS A 240 34.02 -14.66 -17.24
CA LYS A 240 34.30 -13.28 -16.82
C LYS A 240 33.49 -12.94 -15.56
N PRO A 241 33.91 -13.39 -14.37
CA PRO A 241 33.15 -13.18 -13.13
C PRO A 241 32.94 -11.70 -12.80
N ASP A 242 33.89 -10.82 -13.17
CA ASP A 242 33.83 -9.39 -12.87
C ASP A 242 33.04 -8.57 -13.93
N PHE A 243 32.35 -9.25 -14.86
CA PHE A 243 31.68 -8.60 -15.99
C PHE A 243 30.61 -7.59 -15.54
N ILE A 244 29.75 -7.99 -14.61
CA ILE A 244 28.68 -7.14 -14.08
C ILE A 244 29.25 -5.95 -13.30
N GLU A 245 30.29 -6.19 -12.49
CA GLU A 245 30.96 -5.15 -11.71
C GLU A 245 31.50 -4.05 -12.64
N LYS A 246 32.24 -4.43 -13.69
CA LYS A 246 32.76 -3.47 -14.67
C LYS A 246 31.67 -2.70 -15.42
N ILE A 247 30.53 -3.32 -15.71
CA ILE A 247 29.38 -2.61 -16.29
C ILE A 247 28.86 -1.55 -15.31
N THR A 248 28.70 -1.90 -14.04
CA THR A 248 28.20 -0.95 -13.02
C THR A 248 29.20 0.14 -12.66
N GLU A 249 30.50 -0.11 -12.81
CA GLU A 249 31.55 0.90 -12.65
C GLU A 249 31.45 1.98 -13.76
N ASN A 250 31.25 1.54 -15.01
CA ASN A 250 31.29 2.40 -16.20
C ASN A 250 29.90 2.92 -16.64
N GLY A 251 28.81 2.34 -16.15
CA GLY A 251 27.45 2.66 -16.59
C GLY A 251 26.41 2.63 -15.48
N VAL A 252 25.25 3.22 -15.78
CA VAL A 252 24.03 3.13 -14.97
C VAL A 252 23.08 2.17 -15.66
N ILE A 253 22.74 1.07 -15.00
CA ILE A 253 21.80 0.07 -15.53
C ILE A 253 20.39 0.64 -15.41
N LEU A 254 19.73 0.89 -16.54
CA LEU A 254 18.39 1.45 -16.59
C LEU A 254 17.31 0.36 -16.40
N THR A 255 17.55 -0.83 -16.98
CA THR A 255 16.70 -2.02 -16.80
C THR A 255 17.43 -3.29 -17.27
N SER A 256 16.85 -4.45 -16.95
CA SER A 256 17.33 -5.78 -17.38
C SER A 256 16.17 -6.71 -17.70
N THR A 257 16.37 -7.63 -18.64
CA THR A 257 15.40 -8.68 -18.97
C THR A 257 16.09 -9.94 -19.52
N GLY A 258 15.35 -11.04 -19.63
CA GLY A 258 15.81 -12.23 -20.34
C GLY A 258 15.95 -11.99 -21.84
N ALA A 259 16.98 -12.56 -22.45
CA ALA A 259 17.15 -12.59 -23.90
C ALA A 259 16.15 -13.54 -24.56
N GLU A 260 16.08 -13.52 -25.89
CA GLU A 260 15.28 -14.51 -26.65
C GLU A 260 15.84 -15.94 -26.51
N SER A 261 17.12 -16.08 -26.14
CA SER A 261 17.74 -17.37 -25.80
C SER A 261 17.44 -17.74 -24.35
N LYS A 262 17.23 -19.05 -24.10
CA LYS A 262 16.83 -19.59 -22.78
C LYS A 262 17.77 -19.22 -21.63
N ASP A 263 19.04 -18.96 -21.92
CA ASP A 263 20.10 -18.75 -20.92
C ASP A 263 20.81 -17.39 -21.14
N GLY A 264 20.13 -16.44 -21.77
CA GLY A 264 20.66 -15.10 -22.05
C GLY A 264 19.98 -14.00 -21.24
N PHE A 265 20.73 -12.96 -20.94
CA PHE A 265 20.28 -11.73 -20.29
C PHE A 265 20.64 -10.53 -21.14
N VAL A 266 19.82 -9.49 -21.05
CA VAL A 266 20.04 -8.22 -21.76
C VAL A 266 19.85 -7.05 -20.82
N PHE A 267 20.85 -6.18 -20.76
CA PHE A 267 20.81 -4.94 -20.00
C PHE A 267 20.76 -3.73 -20.92
N LEU A 268 19.97 -2.73 -20.52
CA LEU A 268 20.06 -1.38 -21.08
C LEU A 268 20.88 -0.52 -20.12
N VAL A 269 21.98 0.04 -20.60
CA VAL A 269 22.96 0.75 -19.79
C VAL A 269 23.22 2.13 -20.38
N LEU A 270 23.16 3.16 -19.55
CA LEU A 270 23.61 4.51 -19.89
C LEU A 270 25.06 4.67 -19.45
N SER A 271 25.93 5.08 -20.36
CA SER A 271 27.34 5.33 -20.05
C SER A 271 27.52 6.59 -19.21
N LYS A 272 28.49 6.59 -18.29
CA LYS A 272 28.70 7.73 -17.37
C LYS A 272 29.53 8.87 -17.97
N ASN A 273 30.42 8.59 -18.94
CA ASN A 273 31.34 9.56 -19.53
C ASN A 273 32.05 8.99 -20.78
N GLU A 274 32.88 9.81 -21.45
CA GLU A 274 33.64 9.41 -22.64
C GLU A 274 34.61 8.24 -22.40
N MET A 275 35.25 8.14 -21.22
CA MET A 275 36.10 6.98 -20.89
C MET A 275 35.26 5.70 -20.82
N SER A 276 34.04 5.80 -20.28
CA SER A 276 33.10 4.69 -20.18
C SER A 276 32.58 4.27 -21.56
N ASN A 277 32.39 5.22 -22.49
CA ASN A 277 32.07 4.90 -23.88
C ASN A 277 33.15 4.04 -24.53
N SER A 278 34.41 4.44 -24.34
CA SER A 278 35.56 3.70 -24.87
C SER A 278 35.66 2.30 -24.29
N PHE A 279 35.28 2.11 -23.02
CA PHE A 279 35.15 0.78 -22.42
C PHE A 279 34.09 -0.03 -23.17
N PHE A 280 32.84 0.43 -23.24
CA PHE A 280 31.75 -0.33 -23.85
C PHE A 280 31.98 -0.65 -25.33
N GLU A 281 32.57 0.27 -26.09
CA GLU A 281 32.86 0.08 -27.52
C GLU A 281 33.94 -0.99 -27.79
N ASN A 282 34.87 -1.21 -26.85
CA ASN A 282 36.03 -2.08 -27.06
C ASN A 282 36.02 -3.36 -26.20
N TYR A 283 35.10 -3.46 -25.24
CA TYR A 283 35.15 -4.50 -24.21
C TYR A 283 34.68 -5.87 -24.70
N ASP A 284 33.56 -5.92 -25.43
CA ASP A 284 33.00 -7.17 -25.94
C ASP A 284 32.07 -6.93 -27.14
N GLN A 285 32.00 -7.88 -28.06
CA GLN A 285 31.09 -7.84 -29.22
C GLN A 285 29.63 -7.98 -28.82
N SER A 286 29.36 -8.47 -27.59
CA SER A 286 28.01 -8.60 -27.06
C SER A 286 27.39 -7.27 -26.59
N ILE A 287 28.14 -6.17 -26.70
CA ILE A 287 27.71 -4.80 -26.40
C ILE A 287 27.43 -4.07 -27.71
N THR A 288 26.23 -3.50 -27.83
CA THR A 288 25.83 -2.73 -29.02
C THR A 288 25.34 -1.34 -28.60
N GLU A 289 25.81 -0.29 -29.27
CA GLU A 289 25.30 1.06 -29.07
C GLU A 289 23.87 1.17 -29.62
N VAL A 290 22.98 1.80 -28.86
CA VAL A 290 21.63 2.15 -29.29
C VAL A 290 21.70 3.53 -29.96
N ILE A 291 21.34 3.59 -31.25
CA ILE A 291 21.39 4.79 -32.09
C ILE A 291 20.07 5.53 -32.03
#